data_AF-A0A1J4SR33-F1
#
_entry.id   AF-A0A1J4SR33-F1
#
_cell.length_a   1.000
_cell.length_b   1.000
_cell.length_c   1.000
_cell.angle_alpha   90.00
_cell.angle_beta   90.00
_cell.angle_gamma   90.00
#
_symmetry.space_group_name_H-M   'P 1'
#
loop_
_entity.id
_entity.type
_entity.pdbx_description
1 polymer ?
#
loop_
_entity_poly.entity_id
_entity_poly.type
_entity_poly.pdbx_seq_one_letter_code
_entity_poly.pdbx_strand_id
1 'polypeptide(L)'
;MMMEMDDSNIAAIGQIERLLSASRGLRLKSASRTEKHNWLDSVLRRFKFHGLGRKQKGLLRRYMQQITGVSAAQLTRLIKQHLLTGKLSPAAAGRRSRFPVTYTRQDMELLAETDNLHGRLSGPAARHIFEDELKAGDARYQRLSGISPSHIYNLREKAAYKAKALIV
;
A
#
# COMPACT_ATOMS: atom_id res chain seq x y z
N MET A 1 9.07 10.25 -22.55
CA MET A 1 8.51 10.45 -23.91
C MET A 1 7.01 10.30 -23.78
N MET A 2 6.30 11.41 -23.97
CA MET A 2 4.91 11.63 -23.60
C MET A 2 4.03 11.44 -24.85
N MET A 3 3.27 10.35 -24.93
CA MET A 3 2.08 10.35 -25.78
C MET A 3 0.98 10.96 -24.92
N GLU A 4 0.66 12.23 -25.17
CA GLU A 4 -0.56 12.82 -24.65
C GLU A 4 -1.74 11.92 -25.02
N MET A 5 -2.53 11.56 -24.02
CA MET A 5 -3.83 10.91 -24.19
C MET A 5 -4.81 11.94 -24.79
N ASP A 6 -4.58 12.36 -26.03
CA ASP A 6 -5.48 13.30 -26.71
C ASP A 6 -6.64 12.54 -27.37
N ASP A 7 -7.60 12.15 -26.54
CA ASP A 7 -8.92 11.70 -26.98
C ASP A 7 -9.96 12.83 -26.86
N SER A 8 -9.52 14.09 -26.79
CA SER A 8 -10.37 15.27 -26.54
C SER A 8 -11.46 15.43 -27.59
N ASN A 9 -11.22 14.93 -28.82
CA ASN A 9 -12.17 14.94 -29.93
C ASN A 9 -13.25 13.85 -29.84
N ILE A 10 -13.16 12.91 -28.88
CA ILE A 10 -14.15 11.85 -28.67
C ILE A 10 -15.12 12.30 -27.58
N ALA A 11 -16.18 13.00 -27.99
CA ALA A 11 -17.21 13.54 -27.10
C ALA A 11 -18.52 12.74 -27.10
N ALA A 12 -18.74 11.86 -28.08
CA ALA A 12 -19.99 11.10 -28.22
C ALA A 12 -19.79 9.59 -28.06
N ILE A 13 -20.74 8.93 -27.39
CA ILE A 13 -20.70 7.47 -27.18
C ILE A 13 -20.69 6.69 -28.50
N GLY A 14 -21.37 7.20 -29.54
CA GLY A 14 -21.35 6.58 -30.87
C GLY A 14 -19.99 6.62 -31.56
N GLN A 15 -19.09 7.56 -31.21
CA GLN A 15 -17.72 7.57 -31.70
C GLN A 15 -16.87 6.49 -31.02
N ILE A 16 -17.15 6.19 -29.74
CA ILE A 16 -16.47 5.12 -29.00
C ILE A 16 -16.76 3.76 -29.62
N GLU A 17 -18.00 3.51 -30.03
CA GLU A 17 -18.38 2.25 -30.67
C GLU A 17 -17.66 2.03 -32.01
N ARG A 18 -17.57 3.08 -32.84
CA ARG A 18 -16.78 3.05 -34.09
C ARG A 18 -15.30 2.84 -33.81
N LEU A 19 -14.76 3.55 -32.81
CA LEU A 19 -13.34 3.44 -32.43
C LEU A 19 -13.01 2.02 -31.94
N LEU A 20 -13.83 1.45 -31.05
CA LEU A 20 -13.65 0.08 -30.55
C LEU A 20 -13.74 -0.96 -31.68
N SER A 21 -14.58 -0.70 -32.69
CA SER A 21 -14.72 -1.58 -33.86
C SER A 21 -13.52 -1.47 -34.82
N ALA A 22 -13.00 -0.25 -35.02
CA ALA A 22 -11.88 0.02 -35.92
C ALA A 22 -10.51 -0.29 -35.30
N SER A 23 -10.39 -0.21 -33.96
CA SER A 23 -9.10 -0.33 -33.27
C SER A 23 -9.00 -1.64 -32.48
N ARG A 24 -8.71 -2.75 -33.17
CA ARG A 24 -8.19 -3.95 -32.50
C ARG A 24 -6.71 -3.73 -32.16
N GLY A 25 -6.42 -3.23 -30.95
CA GLY A 25 -5.06 -3.21 -30.41
C GLY A 25 -4.46 -1.86 -30.02
N LEU A 26 -5.25 -0.78 -29.97
CA LEU A 26 -4.80 0.51 -29.42
C LEU A 26 -4.60 0.39 -27.90
N ARG A 27 -3.40 -0.02 -27.49
CA ARG A 27 -2.93 -0.01 -26.10
C ARG A 27 -1.91 1.11 -25.97
N LEU A 28 -2.09 2.00 -25.00
CA LEU A 28 -1.10 3.04 -24.75
C LEU A 28 0.18 2.42 -24.20
N LYS A 29 1.32 2.80 -24.80
CA LYS A 29 2.64 2.48 -24.26
C LYS A 29 2.90 3.38 -23.04
N SER A 30 3.16 2.73 -21.90
CA SER A 30 3.77 3.31 -20.69
C SER A 30 3.19 4.64 -20.18
N ALA A 31 1.97 4.61 -19.62
CA ALA A 31 1.43 5.70 -18.80
C ALA A 31 1.63 5.42 -17.31
N SER A 32 2.00 6.45 -16.53
CA SER A 32 2.12 6.36 -15.07
C SER A 32 0.76 6.07 -14.42
N ARG A 33 0.76 5.57 -13.17
CA ARG A 33 -0.49 5.31 -12.43
C ARG A 33 -1.33 6.59 -12.31
N THR A 34 -0.68 7.72 -12.08
CA THR A 34 -1.31 9.03 -11.94
C THR A 34 -1.95 9.47 -13.26
N GLU A 35 -1.23 9.36 -14.39
CA GLU A 35 -1.77 9.68 -15.71
C GLU A 35 -3.01 8.84 -16.04
N LYS A 36 -2.95 7.53 -15.82
CA LYS A 36 -4.12 6.65 -16.03
C LYS A 36 -5.31 7.08 -15.19
N HIS A 37 -5.10 7.44 -13.93
CA HIS A 37 -6.17 7.88 -13.04
C HIS A 37 -6.78 9.21 -13.51
N ASN A 38 -5.94 10.19 -13.86
CA ASN A 38 -6.39 11.49 -14.35
C ASN A 38 -7.21 11.36 -15.63
N TRP A 39 -6.76 10.52 -16.58
CA TRP A 39 -7.49 10.27 -17.81
C TRP A 39 -8.80 9.49 -17.58
N LEU A 40 -8.81 8.50 -16.68
CA LEU A 40 -10.06 7.85 -16.28
C LEU A 40 -11.03 8.86 -15.66
N ASP A 41 -10.54 9.81 -14.86
CA ASP A 41 -11.36 10.85 -14.24
C ASP A 41 -11.97 11.76 -15.30
N SER A 42 -11.17 12.20 -16.28
CA SER A 42 -11.63 13.06 -17.37
C SER A 42 -12.70 12.36 -18.21
N VAL A 43 -12.51 11.08 -18.56
CA VAL A 43 -13.51 10.29 -19.31
C VAL A 43 -14.80 10.12 -18.51
N LEU A 44 -14.72 9.78 -17.21
CA LEU A 44 -15.91 9.61 -16.37
C LEU A 44 -16.72 10.91 -16.26
N ARG A 45 -16.06 12.07 -16.16
CA ARG A 45 -16.71 13.39 -16.14
C ARG A 45 -17.27 13.78 -17.50
N ARG A 46 -16.47 13.68 -18.57
CA ARG A 46 -16.82 14.07 -19.94
C ARG A 46 -18.11 13.39 -20.40
N PHE A 47 -18.24 12.09 -20.12
CA PHE A 47 -19.44 11.32 -20.50
C PHE A 47 -20.53 11.27 -19.44
N LYS A 48 -20.39 12.01 -18.32
CA LYS A 48 -21.32 11.95 -17.18
C LYS A 48 -21.65 10.50 -16.79
N PHE A 49 -20.62 9.67 -16.65
CA PHE A 49 -20.72 8.20 -16.62
C PHE A 49 -21.81 7.66 -15.69
N HIS A 50 -21.99 8.28 -14.53
CA HIS A 50 -22.96 7.84 -13.53
C HIS A 50 -24.42 7.95 -14.00
N GLY A 51 -24.73 8.92 -14.86
CA GLY A 51 -26.06 9.13 -15.45
C GLY A 51 -26.37 8.26 -16.68
N LEU A 52 -25.40 7.47 -17.17
CA LEU A 52 -25.59 6.67 -18.38
C LEU A 52 -26.35 5.37 -18.15
N GLY A 53 -27.00 4.89 -19.21
CA GLY A 53 -27.67 3.59 -19.23
C GLY A 53 -26.68 2.40 -19.23
N ARG A 54 -27.18 1.19 -18.95
CA ARG A 54 -26.35 -0.02 -18.80
C ARG A 54 -25.50 -0.32 -20.03
N LYS A 55 -26.06 -0.21 -21.25
CA LYS A 55 -25.36 -0.45 -22.52
C LYS A 55 -24.19 0.53 -22.71
N GLN A 56 -24.46 1.81 -22.50
CA GLN A 56 -23.48 2.90 -22.60
C GLN A 56 -22.34 2.76 -21.59
N LYS A 57 -22.66 2.41 -20.33
CA LYS A 57 -21.66 2.11 -19.29
C LYS A 57 -20.76 0.94 -19.69
N GLY A 58 -21.30 -0.09 -20.34
CA GLY A 58 -20.54 -1.23 -20.84
C GLY A 58 -19.55 -0.86 -21.96
N LEU A 59 -19.94 0.04 -22.87
CA LEU A 59 -19.05 0.55 -23.93
C LEU A 59 -17.89 1.35 -23.33
N LEU A 60 -18.18 2.29 -22.44
CA LEU A 60 -17.16 3.11 -21.79
C LEU A 60 -16.20 2.27 -20.94
N ARG A 61 -16.69 1.22 -20.26
CA ARG A 61 -15.82 0.29 -19.53
C ARG A 61 -14.81 -0.39 -20.46
N ARG A 62 -15.28 -0.94 -21.59
CA ARG A 62 -14.40 -1.58 -22.58
C ARG A 62 -13.38 -0.60 -23.15
N TYR A 63 -13.82 0.61 -23.48
CA TYR A 63 -12.94 1.69 -23.93
C TYR A 63 -11.84 2.01 -22.91
N MET A 64 -12.22 2.27 -21.66
CA MET A 64 -11.27 2.56 -20.60
C MET A 64 -10.27 1.42 -20.38
N GLN A 65 -10.72 0.16 -20.44
CA GLN A 65 -9.86 -1.02 -20.30
C GLN A 65 -8.87 -1.15 -21.46
N GLN A 66 -9.33 -0.94 -22.69
CA GLN A 66 -8.50 -1.09 -23.88
C GLN A 66 -7.37 -0.04 -23.91
N ILE A 67 -7.70 1.21 -23.60
CA ILE A 67 -6.75 2.33 -23.64
C ILE A 67 -5.76 2.27 -22.46
N THR A 68 -6.23 2.05 -21.23
CA THR A 68 -5.37 2.09 -20.02
C THR A 68 -4.71 0.76 -19.66
N GLY A 69 -5.21 -0.35 -20.21
CA GLY A 69 -4.82 -1.71 -19.83
C GLY A 69 -5.24 -2.11 -18.41
N VAL A 70 -6.11 -1.35 -17.75
CA VAL A 70 -6.58 -1.64 -16.39
C VAL A 70 -7.55 -2.82 -16.41
N SER A 71 -7.41 -3.74 -15.45
CA SER A 71 -8.30 -4.90 -15.33
C SER A 71 -9.75 -4.52 -15.00
N ALA A 72 -10.71 -5.37 -15.35
CA ALA A 72 -12.13 -5.14 -15.06
C ALA A 72 -12.42 -4.90 -13.57
N ALA A 73 -11.75 -5.66 -12.71
CA ALA A 73 -11.89 -5.55 -11.26
C ALA A 73 -11.33 -4.22 -10.73
N GLN A 74 -10.14 -3.81 -11.21
CA GLN A 74 -9.55 -2.54 -10.82
C GLN A 74 -10.36 -1.35 -11.34
N LEU A 75 -10.84 -1.40 -12.58
CA LEU A 75 -11.71 -0.35 -13.12
C LEU A 75 -13.01 -0.21 -12.32
N THR A 76 -13.60 -1.33 -11.90
CA THR A 76 -14.79 -1.30 -11.02
C THR A 76 -14.51 -0.63 -9.68
N ARG A 77 -13.35 -0.91 -9.07
CA ARG A 77 -12.90 -0.24 -7.83
C ARG A 77 -12.71 1.27 -8.03
N LEU A 78 -12.07 1.67 -9.12
CA LEU A 78 -11.86 3.08 -9.46
C LEU A 78 -13.20 3.79 -9.68
N ILE A 79 -14.11 3.24 -10.47
CA ILE A 79 -15.45 3.81 -10.68
C ILE A 79 -16.21 3.97 -9.35
N LYS A 80 -16.11 2.99 -8.44
CA LYS A 80 -16.70 3.09 -7.10
C LYS A 80 -16.07 4.23 -6.29
N GLN A 81 -14.74 4.38 -6.32
CA GLN A 81 -14.05 5.50 -5.67
C GLN A 81 -14.51 6.85 -6.26
N HIS A 82 -14.61 6.97 -7.59
CA HIS A 82 -15.10 8.17 -8.26
C HIS A 82 -16.54 8.51 -7.86
N LEU A 83 -17.42 7.51 -7.71
CA LEU A 83 -18.78 7.71 -7.23
C LEU A 83 -18.82 8.28 -5.81
N LEU A 84 -17.96 7.78 -4.92
CA LEU A 84 -17.96 8.17 -3.50
C LEU A 84 -17.27 9.51 -3.25
N THR A 85 -16.19 9.81 -3.97
CA THR A 85 -15.31 10.95 -3.68
C THR A 85 -15.38 12.05 -4.74
N GLY A 86 -16.06 11.78 -5.86
CA GLY A 86 -16.13 12.69 -7.00
C GLY A 86 -14.81 12.87 -7.75
N LYS A 87 -13.72 12.18 -7.39
CA LYS A 87 -12.41 12.27 -8.04
C LYS A 87 -11.57 10.99 -7.92
N LEU A 88 -10.90 10.60 -8.99
CA LEU A 88 -9.91 9.51 -8.97
C LEU A 88 -8.55 10.00 -8.49
N SER A 89 -8.38 10.12 -7.17
CA SER A 89 -7.03 10.22 -6.61
C SER A 89 -6.28 8.90 -6.84
N PRO A 90 -5.00 8.91 -7.29
CA PRO A 90 -4.11 7.79 -7.05
C PRO A 90 -3.96 7.68 -5.54
N ALA A 91 -4.88 6.94 -4.90
CA ALA A 91 -4.87 6.74 -3.46
C ALA A 91 -3.44 6.36 -3.07
N ALA A 92 -2.79 7.24 -2.29
CA ALA A 92 -1.40 7.09 -1.86
C ALA A 92 -1.26 5.68 -1.33
N ALA A 93 -0.64 4.80 -2.15
CA ALA A 93 -0.67 3.35 -2.07
C ALA A 93 -1.41 2.86 -0.82
N GLY A 94 -2.75 2.80 -0.90
CA GLY A 94 -3.64 2.89 0.26
C GLY A 94 -3.06 2.16 1.46
N ARG A 95 -2.87 2.87 2.59
CA ARG A 95 -2.33 2.35 3.86
C ARG A 95 -2.73 0.89 3.98
N ARG A 96 -1.82 -0.02 3.60
CA ARG A 96 -2.10 -1.46 3.72
C ARG A 96 -2.38 -1.65 5.20
N SER A 97 -3.44 -2.37 5.55
CA SER A 97 -3.62 -2.79 6.93
C SER A 97 -2.32 -3.52 7.33
N ARG A 98 -1.53 -2.86 8.17
CA ARG A 98 -0.29 -3.40 8.70
C ARG A 98 -0.64 -3.95 10.06
N PHE A 99 -0.16 -5.15 10.36
CA PHE A 99 -0.22 -5.65 11.72
C PHE A 99 0.48 -4.63 12.64
N PRO A 100 -0.10 -4.33 13.81
CA PRO A 100 0.52 -3.43 14.76
C PRO A 100 1.89 -3.98 15.16
N VAL A 101 2.90 -3.12 15.21
CA VAL A 101 4.26 -3.48 15.65
C VAL A 101 4.35 -3.22 17.14
N THR A 102 4.44 -4.29 17.94
CA THR A 102 4.54 -4.18 19.41
C THR A 102 5.93 -3.75 19.87
N TYR A 103 6.99 -4.33 19.29
CA TYR A 103 8.38 -4.05 19.67
C TYR A 103 9.04 -3.08 18.70
N THR A 104 9.43 -1.94 19.23
CA THR A 104 10.04 -0.83 18.52
C THR A 104 11.56 -0.96 18.45
N ARG A 105 12.18 -0.06 17.69
CA ARG A 105 13.64 0.06 17.62
C ARG A 105 14.27 0.26 19.00
N GLN A 106 13.64 1.07 19.86
CA GLN A 106 14.14 1.33 21.22
C GLN A 106 14.18 0.05 22.06
N ASP A 107 13.18 -0.83 21.92
CA ASP A 107 13.13 -2.09 22.66
C ASP A 107 14.22 -3.06 22.18
N MET A 108 14.53 -3.07 20.87
CA MET A 108 15.64 -3.87 20.33
C MET A 108 17.01 -3.37 20.80
N GLU A 109 17.16 -2.06 20.92
CA GLU A 109 18.37 -1.42 21.42
C GLU A 109 18.56 -1.67 22.93
N LEU A 110 17.49 -1.58 23.72
CA LEU A 110 17.50 -1.89 25.15
C LEU A 110 17.81 -3.37 25.41
N LEU A 111 17.28 -4.27 24.58
CA LEU A 111 17.65 -5.69 24.60
C LEU A 111 19.16 -5.88 24.36
N ALA A 112 19.75 -5.16 23.40
CA ALA A 112 21.19 -5.23 23.13
C ALA A 112 22.02 -4.69 24.30
N GLU A 113 21.60 -3.57 24.90
CA GLU A 113 22.24 -2.99 26.09
C GLU A 113 22.22 -3.99 27.27
N THR A 114 21.07 -4.64 27.49
CA THR A 114 20.93 -5.66 28.54
C THR A 114 21.82 -6.88 28.24
N ASP A 115 21.83 -7.37 27.00
CA ASP A 115 22.67 -8.50 26.60
C ASP A 115 24.16 -8.19 26.73
N ASN A 116 24.58 -6.94 26.46
CA ASN A 116 25.96 -6.50 26.64
C ASN A 116 26.37 -6.46 28.11
N LEU A 117 25.47 -6.06 29.02
CA LEU A 117 25.73 -6.01 30.46
C LEU A 117 25.79 -7.40 31.11
N HIS A 118 24.95 -8.34 30.63
CA HIS A 118 24.74 -9.64 31.28
C HIS A 118 25.33 -10.84 30.51
N GLY A 119 26.02 -10.61 29.40
CA GLY A 119 26.66 -11.69 28.63
C GLY A 119 25.68 -12.55 27.83
N ARG A 120 24.76 -11.92 27.09
CA ARG A 120 23.79 -12.53 26.15
C ARG A 120 23.16 -13.83 26.67
N LEU A 121 22.37 -13.72 27.74
CA LEU A 121 21.73 -14.87 28.40
C LEU A 121 20.67 -15.56 27.53
N SER A 122 20.16 -16.70 27.99
CA SER A 122 19.05 -17.39 27.34
C SER A 122 17.78 -16.50 27.30
N GLY A 123 16.89 -16.73 26.34
CA GLY A 123 15.64 -15.96 26.22
C GLY A 123 14.82 -15.91 27.53
N PRO A 124 14.61 -17.03 28.24
CA PRO A 124 13.93 -17.01 29.54
C PRO A 124 14.65 -16.18 30.61
N ALA A 125 15.99 -16.26 30.67
CA ALA A 125 16.77 -15.49 31.64
C ALA A 125 16.73 -13.98 31.34
N ALA A 126 16.86 -13.59 30.07
CA ALA A 126 16.71 -12.19 29.65
C ALA A 126 15.30 -11.64 29.98
N ARG A 127 14.26 -12.47 29.80
CA ARG A 127 12.89 -12.09 30.19
C ARG A 127 12.77 -11.81 31.69
N HIS A 128 13.35 -12.66 32.54
CA HIS A 128 13.34 -12.42 33.98
C HIS A 128 14.02 -11.10 34.35
N ILE A 129 15.14 -10.77 33.71
CA ILE A 129 15.78 -9.46 33.90
C ILE A 129 14.83 -8.33 33.52
N PHE A 130 14.12 -8.41 32.38
CA PHE A 130 13.17 -7.36 32.00
C PHE A 130 12.01 -7.20 33.00
N GLU A 131 11.53 -8.32 33.55
CA GLU A 131 10.50 -8.29 34.59
C GLU A 131 11.02 -7.67 35.89
N ASP A 132 12.26 -7.94 36.27
CA ASP A 132 12.85 -7.43 37.50
C ASP A 132 13.26 -5.95 37.39
N GLU A 133 13.82 -5.52 36.26
CA GLU A 133 14.11 -4.10 35.98
C GLU A 133 12.83 -3.26 35.95
N LEU A 134 11.73 -3.81 35.42
CA LEU A 134 10.43 -3.14 35.46
C LEU A 134 9.90 -3.03 36.90
N LYS A 135 10.05 -4.07 37.73
CA LYS A 135 9.67 -4.02 39.16
C LYS A 135 10.54 -3.03 39.94
N ALA A 136 11.81 -2.87 39.56
CA ALA A 136 12.71 -1.88 40.12
C ALA A 136 12.35 -0.43 39.71
N GLY A 137 11.44 -0.26 38.76
CA GLY A 137 10.86 1.03 38.36
C GLY A 137 11.31 1.54 37.00
N ASP A 138 12.10 0.78 36.24
CA ASP A 138 12.51 1.19 34.90
C ASP A 138 11.41 0.90 33.86
N ALA A 139 10.64 1.95 33.54
CA ALA A 139 9.55 1.89 32.57
C ALA A 139 9.99 1.54 31.14
N ARG A 140 11.29 1.64 30.81
CA ARG A 140 11.80 1.27 29.47
C ARG A 140 11.57 -0.23 29.18
N TYR A 141 11.53 -1.06 30.22
CA TYR A 141 11.30 -2.51 30.08
C TYR A 141 9.82 -2.91 29.98
N GLN A 142 8.88 -1.97 30.06
CA GLN A 142 7.43 -2.27 30.09
C GLN A 142 6.95 -3.13 28.91
N ARG A 143 7.46 -2.89 27.71
CA ARG A 143 7.11 -3.71 26.53
C ARG A 143 7.85 -5.04 26.51
N LEU A 144 9.12 -5.04 26.94
CA LEU A 144 9.97 -6.23 26.93
C LEU A 144 9.59 -7.25 28.01
N SER A 145 9.03 -6.83 29.14
CA SER A 145 8.63 -7.76 30.22
C SER A 145 7.56 -8.77 29.78
N GLY A 146 6.70 -8.40 28.83
CA GLY A 146 5.66 -9.28 28.26
C GLY A 146 6.14 -10.15 27.08
N ILE A 147 7.42 -10.11 26.70
CA ILE A 147 7.92 -10.80 25.52
C ILE A 147 7.96 -12.32 25.70
N SER A 148 7.63 -13.07 24.64
CA SER A 148 7.86 -14.51 24.66
C SER A 148 9.35 -14.81 24.48
N PRO A 149 9.91 -15.83 25.16
CA PRO A 149 11.32 -16.20 25.00
C PRO A 149 11.74 -16.42 23.55
N SER A 150 10.85 -17.03 22.73
CA SER A 150 11.09 -17.22 21.30
C SER A 150 11.22 -15.89 20.54
N HIS A 151 10.44 -14.87 20.91
CA HIS A 151 10.48 -13.59 20.22
C HIS A 151 11.73 -12.76 20.55
N ILE A 152 12.40 -13.03 21.67
CA ILE A 152 13.70 -12.42 22.00
C ILE A 152 14.74 -12.80 20.92
N TYR A 153 14.78 -14.07 20.51
CA TYR A 153 15.69 -14.49 19.43
C TYR A 153 15.38 -13.80 18.10
N ASN A 154 14.10 -13.61 17.77
CA ASN A 154 13.70 -12.86 16.59
C ASN A 154 14.16 -11.38 16.64
N LEU A 155 14.16 -10.75 17.82
CA LEU A 155 14.65 -9.39 18.00
C LEU A 155 16.18 -9.31 17.89
N ARG A 156 16.90 -10.30 18.42
CA ARG A 156 18.37 -10.41 18.30
C ARG A 156 18.87 -10.51 16.85
N GLU A 157 18.02 -10.98 15.94
CA GLU A 157 18.37 -11.05 14.51
C GLU A 157 18.20 -9.71 13.77
N LYS A 158 17.44 -8.76 14.34
CA LYS A 158 17.14 -7.48 13.69
C LYS A 158 18.35 -6.57 13.64
N ALA A 159 18.43 -5.78 12.58
CA ALA A 159 19.52 -4.82 12.36
C ALA A 159 19.69 -3.82 13.51
N ALA A 160 18.60 -3.36 14.12
CA ALA A 160 18.65 -2.43 15.24
C ALA A 160 19.34 -3.01 16.48
N TYR A 161 19.09 -4.29 16.81
CA TYR A 161 19.81 -4.99 17.87
C TYR A 161 21.28 -5.17 17.48
N LYS A 162 21.55 -5.73 16.30
CA LYS A 162 22.92 -6.05 15.84
C LYS A 162 23.83 -4.82 15.76
N ALA A 163 23.27 -3.64 15.49
CA ALA A 163 24.03 -2.40 15.48
C ALA A 163 24.55 -1.97 16.86
N LYS A 164 23.93 -2.45 17.95
CA LYS A 164 24.32 -2.14 19.34
C LYS A 164 24.92 -3.32 20.11
N ALA A 165 24.75 -4.54 19.62
CA ALA A 165 25.29 -5.73 20.26
C ALA A 165 26.82 -5.75 20.15
N LEU A 166 27.50 -5.83 21.29
CA LEU A 166 28.96 -5.98 21.39
C LEU A 166 29.35 -7.46 21.54
N ILE A 167 28.38 -8.32 21.83
CA ILE A 167 28.55 -9.74 22.09
C ILE A 167 27.76 -10.51 21.02
N VAL A 168 28.42 -11.45 20.35
CA VAL A 168 27.82 -12.35 19.34
C VAL A 168 27.46 -13.67 19.96
#